data_AF-A0A947K6X9-F1
#
_entry.id   AF-A0A947K6X9-F1
#
_cell.length_a   1.000
_cell.length_b   1.000
_cell.length_c   1.000
_cell.angle_alpha   90.00
_cell.angle_beta   90.00
_cell.angle_gamma   90.00
#
_symmetry.space_group_name_H-M   'P 1'
#
loop_
_entity.id
_entity.type
_entity.pdbx_description
1 polymer ?
#
loop_
_entity_poly.entity_id
_entity_poly.type
_entity_poly.pdbx_seq_one_letter_code
_entity_poly.pdbx_strand_id
1 'polypeptide(L)' 'MNEPRAAIDESVKVVRFPGWQLTAAGEREVKKALSKTLLKYNLHTDQDFFDRAYGYIREYY' A
#
# COMPACT_ATOMS: atom_id res chain seq x y z
N MET A 1 18.58 -5.68 2.68
CA MET A 1 17.54 -5.92 1.66
C MET A 1 16.44 -4.87 1.89
N ASN A 2 16.40 -3.80 1.09
CA ASN A 2 15.54 -2.61 1.31
C ASN A 2 14.54 -2.36 0.15
N GLU A 3 14.44 -3.27 -0.81
CA GLU A 3 13.79 -3.03 -2.11
C GLU A 3 12.25 -2.94 -2.09
N PRO A 4 11.48 -3.66 -1.25
CA PRO A 4 10.01 -3.59 -1.28
C PRO A 4 9.45 -2.25 -0.77
N ARG A 5 10.12 -1.61 0.19
CA ARG A 5 9.59 -0.39 0.86
C ARG A 5 9.53 0.80 -0.09
N ALA A 6 10.60 1.03 -0.86
CA ALA A 6 10.65 2.13 -1.83
C ALA A 6 9.55 2.01 -2.90
N ALA A 7 9.30 0.78 -3.39
CA ALA A 7 8.23 0.54 -4.37
C ALA A 7 6.83 0.75 -3.80
N ILE A 8 6.61 0.40 -2.53
CA ILE A 8 5.35 0.68 -1.81
C ILE A 8 5.17 2.20 -1.65
N ASP A 9 6.20 2.91 -1.18
CA ASP A 9 6.15 4.36 -1.00
C ASP A 9 5.83 5.09 -2.30
N GLU A 10 6.50 4.76 -3.41
CA GLU A 10 6.21 5.35 -4.72
C GLU A 10 4.78 5.06 -5.19
N SER A 11 4.30 3.83 -5.02
CA SER A 11 2.96 3.44 -5.46
C SER A 11 1.87 4.15 -4.65
N VAL A 12 2.08 4.29 -3.34
CA VAL A 12 1.13 4.90 -2.41
C VAL A 12 1.15 6.43 -2.53
N LYS A 13 2.30 7.04 -2.81
CA LYS A 13 2.42 8.49 -3.09
C LYS A 13 1.50 8.96 -4.21
N VAL A 14 1.26 8.13 -5.22
CA VAL A 14 0.44 8.49 -6.39
C VAL A 14 -1.06 8.45 -6.07
N VAL A 15 -1.49 7.57 -5.15
CA VAL A 15 -2.92 7.34 -4.85
C VAL A 15 -3.38 7.96 -3.54
N ARG A 16 -2.46 8.33 -2.64
CA ARG A 16 -2.82 8.98 -1.38
C ARG A 16 -3.20 10.44 -1.63
N PHE A 17 -4.41 10.81 -1.24
CA PHE A 17 -4.87 12.19 -1.19
C PHE A 17 -5.18 12.58 0.26
N PRO A 18 -5.19 13.88 0.63
CA PRO A 18 -5.50 14.30 1.99
C PRO A 18 -6.84 13.72 2.47
N GLY A 19 -6.83 13.03 3.61
CA GLY A 19 -8.04 12.42 4.18
C GLY A 19 -8.48 11.11 3.52
N TRP A 20 -7.65 10.46 2.71
CA TRP A 20 -7.96 9.16 2.09
C TRP A 20 -8.40 8.10 3.11
N GLN A 21 -7.82 8.13 4.32
CA GLN A 21 -8.16 7.25 5.45
C GLN A 21 -9.59 7.43 5.98
N LEU A 22 -10.22 8.59 5.72
CA LEU A 22 -11.55 8.93 6.21
C LEU A 22 -12.66 8.45 5.27
N THR A 23 -12.30 7.92 4.10
CA THR A 23 -13.26 7.52 3.07
C THR A 23 -13.05 6.07 2.65
N ALA A 24 -14.15 5.32 2.49
CA ALA A 24 -14.08 3.96 1.98
C ALA A 24 -13.51 3.89 0.55
N ALA A 25 -13.70 4.94 -0.25
CA ALA A 25 -13.12 5.04 -1.59
C ALA A 25 -11.59 5.17 -1.54
N GLY A 26 -11.06 6.08 -0.72
CA GLY A 26 -9.61 6.27 -0.54
C GLY A 26 -8.92 5.03 0.02
N GLU A 27 -9.50 4.39 1.04
CA GLU A 27 -8.96 3.12 1.55
C GLU A 27 -8.90 2.03 0.48
N ARG A 28 -9.92 1.93 -0.39
CA ARG A 28 -9.94 0.95 -1.49
C ARG A 28 -8.88 1.26 -2.54
N GLU A 29 -8.65 2.52 -2.88
CA GLU A 29 -7.63 2.92 -3.85
C GLU A 29 -6.22 2.60 -3.35
N VAL A 30 -5.93 2.89 -2.09
CA VAL A 30 -4.64 2.56 -1.46
C VAL A 30 -4.41 1.05 -1.41
N LYS A 31 -5.42 0.27 -0.98
CA LYS A 31 -5.33 -1.20 -0.98
C LYS A 31 -5.08 -1.75 -2.39
N LYS A 32 -5.78 -1.23 -3.40
CA LYS A 32 -5.61 -1.65 -4.81
C LYS A 32 -4.23 -1.32 -5.35
N ALA A 33 -3.69 -0.15 -5.01
CA ALA A 33 -2.32 0.23 -5.38
C ALA A 33 -1.31 -0.72 -4.73
N LEU A 34 -1.43 -0.96 -3.42
CA LEU A 34 -0.57 -1.88 -2.68
C LEU A 34 -0.62 -3.30 -3.28
N SER A 35 -1.80 -3.86 -3.55
CA SER A 35 -1.93 -5.18 -4.18
C SER A 35 -1.22 -5.26 -5.54
N LYS A 36 -1.35 -4.22 -6.38
CA LYS A 36 -0.65 -4.17 -7.67
C LYS A 36 0.87 -4.11 -7.51
N THR A 37 1.37 -3.41 -6.49
CA THR A 37 2.80 -3.34 -6.19
C THR A 37 3.32 -4.70 -5.74
N LEU A 38 2.63 -5.37 -4.80
CA LEU A 38 3.03 -6.70 -4.33
C LEU A 38 2.94 -7.77 -5.42
N LEU A 39 1.99 -7.64 -6.34
CA LEU A 39 1.88 -8.53 -7.50
C LEU A 39 3.16 -8.52 -8.34
N LYS A 40 3.81 -7.37 -8.52
CA LYS A 40 5.09 -7.28 -9.26
C LYS A 40 6.21 -8.09 -8.62
N TYR A 41 6.14 -8.30 -7.31
CA TYR A 41 7.11 -9.09 -6.54
C TYR A 41 6.64 -10.52 -6.26
N ASN A 42 5.51 -10.95 -6.84
CA ASN A 42 4.84 -12.23 -6.52
C ASN A 42 4.49 -12.42 -5.02
N LEU A 43 4.38 -11.31 -4.26
CA LEU A 43 4.05 -11.32 -2.83
C LEU A 43 2.55 -11.06 -2.56
N HIS A 44 1.73 -11.01 -3.60
CA HIS A 44 0.30 -10.73 -3.48
C HIS A 44 -0.51 -11.81 -2.74
N THR A 45 0.07 -13.01 -2.56
CA THR A 45 -0.51 -14.11 -1.78
C THR A 45 -0.11 -14.05 -0.30
N ASP A 46 0.86 -13.23 0.06
CA ASP A 46 1.33 -13.06 1.44
C ASP A 46 0.46 -12.00 2.15
N GLN A 47 -0.60 -12.50 2.80
CA GLN A 47 -1.55 -11.66 3.52
C GLN A 47 -0.90 -10.93 4.71
N ASP A 48 0.02 -11.59 5.43
CA ASP A 48 0.74 -10.98 6.56
C ASP A 48 1.64 -9.83 6.11
N PHE A 49 2.27 -9.97 4.93
CA PHE A 49 3.03 -8.88 4.34
C PHE A 49 2.12 -7.74 3.88
N PHE A 50 0.98 -8.05 3.25
CA PHE A 50 -0.01 -7.05 2.88
C PHE A 50 -0.48 -6.24 4.09
N ASP A 51 -0.85 -6.91 5.17
CA ASP A 51 -1.38 -6.27 6.37
C ASP A 51 -0.32 -5.39 7.06
N ARG A 52 0.94 -5.85 7.14
CA ARG A 52 2.05 -5.03 7.65
C ARG A 52 2.32 -3.81 6.78
N ALA A 53 2.34 -3.97 5.47
CA ALA A 53 2.56 -2.86 4.54
C ALA A 53 1.41 -1.86 4.59
N TYR A 54 0.16 -2.33 4.65
CA TYR A 54 -1.01 -1.47 4.78
C TYR A 54 -1.05 -0.74 6.12
N GLY A 55 -0.67 -1.41 7.22
CA GLY A 55 -0.52 -0.78 8.54
C GLY A 55 0.53 0.33 8.52
N TYR A 56 1.70 0.07 7.94
CA TYR A 56 2.73 1.10 7.74
C TYR A 56 2.21 2.30 6.94
N ILE A 57 1.45 2.06 5.86
CA ILE A 57 0.87 3.14 5.07
C ILE A 57 -0.08 4.00 5.91
N ARG A 58 -0.95 3.39 6.72
CA ARG A 58 -1.88 4.13 7.58
C ARG A 58 -1.19 4.92 8.68
N GLU A 59 -0.06 4.44 9.19
CA GLU A 59 0.65 5.09 10.29
C GLU A 59 1.43 6.33 9.81
N TYR A 60 1.93 6.32 8.57
CA TYR A 60 2.83 7.35 8.05
C TYR A 60 2.23 8.26 6.97
N TYR A 61 1.05 7.94 6.40
CA TYR A 61 0.44 8.68 5.28
C TYR A 61 -1.06 8.89 5.40
#